data_AF-A0AAD7QCN9-F1
#
_entry.id   AF-A0AAD7QCN9-F1
#
_cell.length_a   1.000
_cell.length_b   1.000
_cell.length_c   1.000
_cell.angle_alpha   90.00
_cell.angle_beta   90.00
_cell.angle_gamma   90.00
#
_symmetry.space_group_name_H-M   'P 1'
#
loop_
_entity.id
_entity.type
_entity.pdbx_description
1 polymer ?
#
loop_
_entity_poly.entity_id
_entity_poly.type
_entity_poly.pdbx_seq_one_letter_code
_entity_poly.pdbx_strand_id
1 'polypeptide(L)'
;MVKFKDAVYAIALEPGSVGVKLLALTFLETFVLLSISDTDTNTKKPLVEGIKRSFNISWMVGGHHPVLDPIVLMSEANWTLGILLNLLRSASSLPGSLIITVVNW
;
A
#
# COMPACT_ATOMS: atom_id res chain seq x y z
N MET A 1 8.65 -0.80 12.95
CA MET A 1 7.86 -0.62 11.72
C MET A 1 6.63 -1.50 11.66
N VAL A 2 6.70 -2.80 12.00
CA VAL A 2 5.53 -3.70 12.00
C VAL A 2 4.33 -3.15 12.79
N LYS A 3 4.51 -2.81 14.07
CA LYS A 3 3.44 -2.22 14.91
C LYS A 3 2.81 -0.94 14.35
N PHE A 4 3.59 -0.12 13.64
CA PHE A 4 3.08 1.10 13.01
C PHE A 4 2.19 0.76 11.83
N LYS A 5 2.63 -0.17 10.97
CA LYS A 5 1.84 -0.69 9.85
C LYS A 5 0.50 -1.29 10.34
N ASP A 6 0.54 -2.08 11.41
CA ASP A 6 -0.68 -2.68 12.00
C ASP A 6 -1.65 -1.60 12.49
N ALA A 7 -1.14 -0.54 13.11
CA ALA A 7 -1.95 0.61 13.51
C ALA A 7 -2.53 1.36 12.30
N VAL A 8 -1.79 1.48 11.19
CA VAL A 8 -2.30 2.08 9.95
C VAL A 8 -3.44 1.24 9.35
N TYR A 9 -3.33 -0.09 9.36
CA TYR A 9 -4.44 -0.96 8.94
C TYR A 9 -5.68 -0.77 9.81
N ALA A 10 -5.52 -0.69 11.13
CA ALA A 10 -6.63 -0.41 12.04
C ALA A 10 -7.30 0.94 11.71
N ILE A 11 -6.51 2.00 11.52
CA ILE A 11 -7.00 3.32 11.15
C ILE A 11 -7.78 3.29 9.82
N ALA A 12 -7.30 2.56 8.81
CA ALA A 12 -7.97 2.48 7.51
C ALA A 12 -9.35 1.81 7.62
N LEU A 13 -9.46 0.76 8.44
CA LEU A 13 -10.64 -0.10 8.54
C LEU A 13 -11.66 0.39 9.56
N GLU A 14 -11.22 0.86 10.73
CA GLU A 14 -12.10 1.21 11.84
C GLU A 14 -12.82 2.55 11.61
N PRO A 15 -14.02 2.77 12.16
CA PRO A 15 -14.70 4.06 12.09
C PRO A 15 -13.82 5.20 12.65
N GLY A 16 -13.81 6.36 11.98
CA GLY A 16 -12.94 7.47 12.41
C GLY A 16 -12.95 8.65 11.44
N SER A 17 -12.01 9.58 11.66
CA SER A 17 -11.87 10.77 10.82
C SER A 17 -11.52 10.41 9.38
N VAL A 18 -12.30 10.95 8.44
CA VAL A 18 -12.09 10.76 7.00
C VAL A 18 -10.68 11.19 6.57
N GLY A 19 -10.18 12.31 7.10
CA GLY A 19 -8.84 12.81 6.77
C GLY A 19 -7.72 11.84 7.18
N VAL A 20 -7.86 11.22 8.36
CA VAL A 20 -6.85 10.27 8.87
C VAL A 20 -6.93 8.95 8.09
N LYS A 21 -8.13 8.52 7.71
CA LYS A 21 -8.33 7.37 6.81
C LYS A 21 -7.70 7.58 5.44
N LEU A 22 -7.83 8.78 4.87
CA LEU A 22 -7.18 9.11 3.59
C LEU A 22 -5.66 8.94 3.69
N LEU A 23 -5.04 9.46 4.76
CA LEU A 23 -3.60 9.30 5.00
C LEU A 23 -3.19 7.84 5.21
N ALA A 24 -4.04 7.05 5.87
CA ALA A 24 -3.79 5.62 6.03
C ALA A 24 -3.83 4.88 4.69
N LEU A 25 -4.80 5.20 3.82
CA LEU A 25 -4.92 4.59 2.50
C LEU A 25 -3.76 4.97 1.56
N THR A 26 -3.26 6.21 1.62
CA THR A 26 -2.08 6.61 0.82
C THR A 26 -0.78 5.98 1.33
N PHE A 27 -0.67 5.75 2.64
CA PHE A 27 0.42 4.96 3.20
C PHE A 27 0.37 3.51 2.69
N LEU A 28 -0.81 2.87 2.72
CA LEU A 28 -1.00 1.52 2.22
C LEU A 28 -0.70 1.40 0.72
N GLU A 29 -0.97 2.46 -0.06
CA GLU A 29 -0.60 2.55 -1.48
C GLU A 29 0.90 2.38 -1.65
N THR A 30 1.64 3.21 -0.92
CA THR A 30 3.09 3.25 -0.97
C THR A 30 3.66 1.91 -0.50
N PHE A 31 3.05 1.30 0.52
CA PHE A 31 3.43 -0.03 0.99
C PHE A 31 3.26 -1.10 -0.10
N VAL A 32 2.12 -1.14 -0.79
CA VAL A 32 1.88 -2.11 -1.88
C VAL A 32 2.85 -1.88 -3.04
N LEU A 33 3.05 -0.62 -3.44
CA LEU A 33 3.98 -0.26 -4.53
C LEU A 33 5.43 -0.68 -4.23
N LEU A 34 5.86 -0.61 -2.96
CA LEU A 34 7.20 -1.06 -2.56
C LEU A 34 7.30 -2.58 -2.36
N SER A 35 6.18 -3.25 -2.11
CA SER A 35 6.12 -4.69 -1.82
C SER A 35 5.94 -5.54 -3.07
N ILE A 36 5.41 -4.96 -4.15
CA ILE A 36 5.32 -5.64 -5.45
C ILE A 36 6.63 -5.42 -6.20
N SER A 37 7.29 -6.51 -6.59
CA SER A 37 8.49 -6.44 -7.43
C SER A 37 8.14 -5.83 -8.77
N ASP A 38 8.94 -4.86 -9.20
CA ASP A 38 8.91 -4.32 -10.56
C ASP A 38 9.45 -5.39 -11.52
N THR A 39 8.65 -6.41 -11.82
CA THR A 39 8.98 -7.43 -12.84
C THR A 39 8.74 -6.91 -14.26
N ASP A 40 7.97 -5.83 -14.42
CA ASP A 40 7.72 -5.19 -15.70
C ASP A 40 8.38 -3.82 -15.76
N THR A 41 9.45 -3.75 -16.56
CA THR A 41 10.25 -2.56 -16.87
C THR A 41 9.49 -1.39 -17.52
N ASN A 42 8.16 -1.39 -17.51
CA ASN A 42 7.33 -0.51 -18.31
C ASN A 42 6.33 0.37 -17.54
N THR A 43 6.22 0.26 -16.21
CA THR A 43 5.33 1.15 -15.43
C THR A 43 6.11 2.27 -14.74
N LYS A 44 6.82 3.07 -15.53
CA LYS A 44 7.33 4.37 -15.07
C LYS A 44 6.16 5.35 -15.01
N LYS A 45 5.34 5.32 -13.94
CA LYS A 45 4.72 6.58 -13.47
C LYS A 45 5.93 7.50 -13.16
N PRO A 46 5.99 8.76 -13.63
CA PRO A 46 7.09 9.64 -13.28
C PRO A 46 6.99 9.88 -11.78
N LEU A 47 7.82 9.15 -11.02
CA LEU A 47 8.07 9.42 -9.62
C LEU A 47 8.44 10.89 -9.53
N VAL A 48 7.66 11.64 -8.76
CA VAL A 48 7.87 13.07 -8.48
C VAL A 48 9.36 13.30 -8.24
N GLU A 49 9.91 14.21 -9.04
CA GLU A 49 11.33 14.51 -9.12
C GLU A 49 11.88 14.83 -7.72
N GLY A 50 12.62 13.88 -7.14
CA GLY A 50 13.11 13.98 -5.75
C GLY A 50 13.16 12.65 -4.98
N ILE A 51 12.40 11.62 -5.38
CA ILE A 51 12.47 10.30 -4.74
C ILE A 51 13.71 9.54 -5.25
N LYS A 52 14.81 9.79 -4.55
CA LYS A 52 16.12 9.17 -4.71
C LYS A 52 16.00 7.64 -4.56
N ARG A 53 16.15 6.91 -5.67
CA ARG A 53 16.34 5.45 -5.79
C ARG A 53 15.41 4.61 -4.90
N SER A 54 14.23 4.28 -5.41
CA SER A 54 13.23 3.45 -4.73
C SER A 54 13.80 2.07 -4.34
N PHE A 55 13.50 1.66 -3.12
CA PHE A 55 13.67 0.28 -2.65
C PHE A 55 12.90 -0.66 -3.58
N ASN A 56 13.53 -1.76 -4.01
CA ASN A 56 12.91 -2.78 -4.87
C ASN A 56 13.09 -4.16 -4.22
N ILE A 57 11.99 -4.92 -4.08
CA ILE A 57 12.00 -6.23 -3.43
C ILE A 57 12.86 -7.27 -4.17
N SER A 58 13.14 -7.06 -5.47
CA SER A 58 14.09 -7.87 -6.25
C SER A 58 15.52 -7.81 -5.71
N TRP A 59 15.89 -6.74 -4.97
CA TRP A 59 17.18 -6.64 -4.29
C TRP A 59 17.30 -7.61 -3.10
N MET A 60 16.21 -8.23 -2.68
CA MET A 60 16.18 -9.23 -1.61
C MET A 60 16.24 -10.67 -2.14
N VAL A 61 16.14 -10.88 -3.46
CA VAL A 61 16.25 -12.21 -4.09
C VAL A 61 17.72 -12.62 -4.09
N GLY A 62 18.16 -13.32 -3.03
CA GLY A 62 19.52 -13.83 -2.89
C GLY A 62 20.16 -13.63 -1.51
N GLY A 63 19.49 -12.93 -0.58
CA GLY A 63 19.97 -12.76 0.79
C GLY A 63 18.84 -12.85 1.81
N HIS A 64 19.06 -13.58 2.91
CA HIS A 64 18.12 -13.66 4.03
C HIS A 64 18.16 -12.34 4.82
N HIS A 65 17.35 -11.35 4.43
CA HIS A 65 17.20 -10.14 5.24
C HIS A 65 16.48 -10.52 6.54
N PRO A 66 17.08 -10.32 7.73
CA PRO A 66 16.60 -10.90 8.99
C PRO A 66 15.24 -10.36 9.47
N VAL A 67 14.74 -9.30 8.85
CA VAL A 67 13.52 -8.59 9.26
C VAL A 67 12.47 -8.49 8.16
N LEU A 68 12.87 -8.66 6.89
CA LEU A 68 11.98 -8.44 5.75
C LEU A 68 12.00 -9.72 4.92
N ASP A 69 10.86 -10.38 4.84
CA ASP A 69 10.67 -11.57 4.02
C ASP A 69 9.87 -11.16 2.76
N PRO A 70 10.43 -11.33 1.55
CA PRO A 70 9.73 -11.01 0.31
C PRO A 70 8.37 -11.70 0.16
N ILE A 71 8.26 -12.94 0.64
CA ILE A 71 7.03 -13.73 0.54
C ILE A 71 5.96 -13.14 1.45
N VAL A 72 6.34 -12.75 2.68
CA VAL A 72 5.43 -12.10 3.63
C VAL A 72 4.99 -10.74 3.09
N LEU A 73 5.90 -9.92 2.58
CA LEU A 73 5.58 -8.61 1.99
C LEU A 73 4.62 -8.74 0.80
N MET A 74 4.84 -9.70 -0.09
CA MET A 74 3.96 -9.96 -1.23
C MET A 74 2.57 -10.44 -0.78
N SER A 75 2.50 -11.33 0.22
CA SER A 75 1.23 -11.79 0.79
C SER A 75 0.46 -10.64 1.44
N GLU A 76 1.15 -9.76 2.16
CA GLU A 76 0.54 -8.58 2.80
C GLU A 76 0.08 -7.55 1.76
N ALA A 77 0.81 -7.37 0.67
CA ALA A 77 0.40 -6.51 -0.44
C ALA A 77 -0.90 -7.02 -1.08
N ASN A 78 -0.99 -8.33 -1.34
CA ASN A 78 -2.19 -8.97 -1.86
C ASN A 78 -3.39 -8.82 -0.90
N TRP A 79 -3.15 -8.97 0.41
CA TRP A 79 -4.18 -8.74 1.41
C TRP A 79 -4.68 -7.28 1.42
N THR A 80 -3.78 -6.32 1.27
CA THR A 80 -4.10 -4.89 1.17
C THR A 80 -4.96 -4.58 -0.06
N LEU A 81 -4.63 -5.17 -1.21
CA LEU A 81 -5.46 -5.07 -2.41
C LEU A 81 -6.87 -5.60 -2.16
N GLY A 82 -7.01 -6.70 -1.41
CA GLY A 82 -8.30 -7.22 -0.97
C GLY A 82 -9.12 -6.21 -0.14
N ILE A 83 -8.47 -5.47 0.76
CA ILE A 83 -9.12 -4.41 1.55
C ILE A 83 -9.68 -3.33 0.63
N LEU A 84 -8.93 -2.89 -0.38
CA LEU A 84 -9.39 -1.86 -1.29
C LEU A 84 -10.55 -2.30 -2.17
N LEU A 85 -10.49 -3.52 -2.69
CA LEU A 85 -11.59 -4.08 -3.47
C LEU A 85 -12.87 -4.13 -2.62
N ASN A 86 -12.75 -4.45 -1.33
CA ASN A 86 -13.89 -4.41 -0.40
C ASN A 86 -14.41 -2.98 -0.16
N LEU A 87 -13.52 -1.98 -0.09
CA LEU A 87 -13.91 -0.57 0.01
C LEU A 87 -14.63 -0.09 -1.27
N LEU A 88 -14.12 -0.44 -2.46
CA LEU A 88 -14.77 -0.14 -3.74
C LEU A 88 -16.16 -0.77 -3.83
N ARG A 89 -16.29 -2.04 -3.41
CA ARG A 89 -17.58 -2.73 -3.37
C ARG A 89 -18.59 -2.02 -2.46
N SER A 90 -18.09 -1.36 -1.42
CA SER A 90 -18.89 -0.61 -0.44
C SER A 90 -18.99 0.89 -0.74
N ALA A 91 -18.55 1.34 -1.93
CA ALA A 91 -18.40 2.76 -2.27
C ALA A 91 -19.67 3.57 -2.11
N SER A 92 -20.85 2.98 -2.33
CA SER A 92 -22.15 3.64 -2.12
C SER A 92 -22.40 4.13 -0.69
N SER A 93 -21.66 3.59 0.28
CA SER A 93 -21.77 3.92 1.71
C SER A 93 -20.60 4.76 2.23
N LEU A 94 -19.64 5.09 1.38
CA LEU A 94 -18.41 5.79 1.77
C LEU A 94 -18.44 7.28 1.40
N PRO A 95 -17.78 8.14 2.20
CA PRO A 95 -17.47 9.51 1.80
C PRO A 95 -16.81 9.57 0.42
N GLY A 96 -17.26 10.49 -0.44
CA GLY A 96 -16.77 10.62 -1.82
C GLY A 96 -15.25 10.79 -1.93
N SER A 97 -14.63 11.48 -0.98
CA SER A 97 -13.17 11.62 -0.92
C SER A 97 -12.45 10.28 -0.75
N LEU A 98 -12.98 9.36 0.06
CA LEU A 98 -12.41 8.02 0.23
C LEU A 98 -12.55 7.21 -1.05
N ILE A 99 -13.69 7.31 -1.74
CA ILE A 99 -13.91 6.63 -3.02
C ILE A 99 -12.88 7.10 -4.04
N ILE A 100 -12.70 8.42 -4.19
CA ILE A 100 -11.73 9.00 -5.12
C ILE A 100 -10.33 8.48 -4.81
N THR A 101 -9.91 8.46 -3.54
CA THR A 101 -8.60 7.94 -3.16
C THR A 101 -8.42 6.45 -3.48
N VAL A 102 -9.44 5.63 -3.25
CA VAL A 102 -9.36 4.19 -3.55
C VAL A 102 -9.37 3.94 -5.07
N VAL A 103 -10.09 4.75 -5.85
CA VAL A 103 -10.11 4.65 -7.32
C VAL A 103 -8.82 5.17 -7.95
N ASN A 104 -8.17 6.17 -7.35
CA ASN A 104 -6.99 6.83 -7.88
C ASN A 104 -5.65 6.15 -7.48
N TRP A 105 -5.70 5.08 -6.69
CA TRP A 105 -4.55 4.20 -6.42
C TRP A 105 -3.87 3.74 -7.73
#